data_AF-A0A0S4XN11-F1
#
_entry.id   AF-A0A0S4XN11-F1
#
_cell.length_a   1.000
_cell.length_b   1.000
_cell.length_c   1.000
_cell.angle_alpha   90.00
_cell.angle_beta   90.00
_cell.angle_gamma   90.00
#
_symmetry.space_group_name_H-M   'P 1'
#
loop_
_entity.id
_entity.type
_entity.pdbx_description
1 polymer ?
#
loop_
_entity_poly.entity_id
_entity_poly.type
_entity_poly.pdbx_seq_one_letter_code
_entity_poly.pdbx_strand_id
1 'polypeptide(L)'
;MENNQEPKFKKIVNAADDLSLGISIVVAVAIGVGIGFGLKSLFGYPWLFWLGVFWGLAAAFLNVYRAYKKQKASLDELANDPKYNYKALKKDDDDEED
;
A
#
# COMPACT_ATOMS: atom_id res chain seq x y z
N MET A 1 -24.79 -21.04 -19.70
CA MET A 1 -25.04 -19.91 -18.78
C MET A 1 -23.77 -19.72 -17.97
N GLU A 2 -22.97 -18.73 -18.34
CA GLU A 2 -21.66 -18.45 -17.75
C GLU A 2 -21.87 -17.74 -16.40
N ASN A 3 -21.47 -18.38 -15.31
CA ASN A 3 -21.70 -17.89 -13.95
C ASN A 3 -20.61 -16.88 -13.59
N ASN A 4 -20.79 -15.63 -14.00
CA ASN A 4 -19.89 -14.51 -13.73
C ASN A 4 -20.06 -14.02 -12.28
N GLN A 5 -19.62 -14.85 -11.31
CA GLN A 5 -19.51 -14.45 -9.92
C GLN A 5 -18.19 -13.67 -9.78
N GLU A 6 -18.24 -12.33 -9.81
CA GLU A 6 -17.12 -11.54 -9.30
C GLU A 6 -16.76 -12.09 -7.90
N PRO A 7 -15.52 -12.57 -7.67
CA PRO A 7 -15.23 -13.27 -6.45
C PRO A 7 -15.24 -12.26 -5.29
N LYS A 8 -16.25 -12.35 -4.41
CA LYS A 8 -16.36 -11.59 -3.15
C LYS A 8 -15.05 -11.59 -2.33
N PHE A 9 -14.22 -12.62 -2.53
CA PHE A 9 -12.88 -12.76 -1.98
C PHE A 9 -11.92 -11.62 -2.37
N LYS A 10 -11.96 -11.08 -3.60
CA LYS A 10 -11.06 -9.98 -4.02
C LYS A 10 -11.25 -8.72 -3.16
N LYS A 11 -12.50 -8.37 -2.82
CA LYS A 11 -12.78 -7.19 -1.99
C LYS A 11 -12.29 -7.34 -0.55
N ILE A 12 -12.41 -8.55 0.01
CA ILE A 12 -11.94 -8.86 1.36
C ILE A 12 -10.41 -8.85 1.42
N VAL A 13 -9.74 -9.40 0.40
CA VAL A 13 -8.28 -9.41 0.30
C VAL A 13 -7.72 -7.98 0.20
N ASN A 14 -8.31 -7.14 -0.66
CA ASN A 14 -7.87 -5.74 -0.79
C ASN A 14 -8.04 -4.96 0.53
N ALA A 15 -9.16 -5.16 1.24
CA ALA A 15 -9.37 -4.51 2.53
C ALA A 15 -8.38 -4.99 3.62
N ALA A 16 -8.02 -6.27 3.59
CA ALA A 16 -7.01 -6.82 4.50
C ALA A 16 -5.60 -6.30 4.20
N ASP A 17 -5.24 -6.10 2.92
CA ASP A 17 -3.95 -5.56 2.51
C ASP A 17 -3.74 -4.12 3.00
N ASP A 18 -4.76 -3.26 2.88
CA ASP A 18 -4.69 -1.88 3.38
C ASP A 18 -4.58 -1.81 4.90
N LEU A 19 -5.30 -2.70 5.61
CA LEU A 19 -5.23 -2.79 7.07
C LEU A 19 -3.87 -3.29 7.55
N SER A 20 -3.31 -4.27 6.85
CA SER A 20 -1.96 -4.81 7.09
C SER A 20 -0.89 -3.73 6.92
N LEU A 21 -1.03 -2.89 5.90
CA LEU A 21 -0.16 -1.73 5.66
C LEU A 21 -0.28 -0.69 6.78
N GLY A 22 -1.48 -0.42 7.28
CA GLY A 22 -1.67 0.46 8.44
C GLY A 22 -0.96 -0.06 9.69
N ILE A 23 -1.07 -1.36 9.97
CA ILE A 23 -0.43 -2.00 11.13
C ILE A 23 1.10 -1.96 11.01
N SER A 24 1.66 -2.18 9.81
CA SER A 24 3.12 -2.17 9.62
C SER A 24 3.74 -0.80 9.95
N ILE A 25 3.05 0.30 9.66
CA ILE A 25 3.45 1.67 10.00
C ILE A 25 3.53 1.81 11.52
N VAL A 26 2.48 1.40 12.24
CA VAL A 26 2.41 1.51 13.70
C VAL A 26 3.53 0.70 14.34
N VAL A 27 3.77 -0.52 13.86
CA VAL A 27 4.86 -1.39 14.35
C VAL A 27 6.23 -0.76 14.11
N ALA A 28 6.49 -0.22 12.91
CA ALA A 28 7.75 0.43 12.58
C ALA A 28 8.04 1.65 13.48
N VAL A 29 7.03 2.49 13.70
CA VAL A 29 7.14 3.65 14.60
C VAL A 29 7.33 3.19 16.04
N ALA A 30 6.56 2.21 16.52
CA ALA A 30 6.70 1.68 17.88
C ALA A 30 8.10 1.11 18.15
N ILE A 31 8.69 0.41 17.18
CA ILE A 31 10.07 -0.09 17.26
C ILE A 31 11.06 1.08 17.33
N GLY A 32 10.92 2.09 16.46
CA GLY A 32 11.80 3.26 16.48
C GLY A 32 11.73 4.03 17.80
N VAL A 33 10.53 4.25 18.34
CA VAL A 33 10.30 4.88 19.64
C VAL A 33 10.86 4.01 20.77
N GLY A 34 10.66 2.70 20.73
CA GLY A 34 11.20 1.76 21.73
C GLY A 34 12.72 1.76 21.77
N ILE A 35 13.37 1.75 20.60
CA ILE A 35 14.84 1.89 20.48
C ILE A 35 15.29 3.26 20.99
N GLY A 36 14.59 4.34 20.62
CA GLY A 36 14.91 5.70 21.10
C GLY A 36 14.79 5.83 22.62
N PHE A 37 13.78 5.20 23.21
CA PHE A 37 13.62 5.16 24.67
C PHE A 37 14.74 4.34 25.33
N GLY A 38 15.09 3.18 24.76
CA GLY A 38 16.21 2.36 25.24
C GLY A 38 17.54 3.12 25.20
N LEU A 39 17.84 3.80 24.09
CA LEU A 39 19.04 4.65 23.95
C LEU A 39 19.05 5.79 24.96
N LYS A 40 17.93 6.48 25.15
CA LYS A 40 17.79 7.52 26.19
C LYS A 40 18.04 6.96 27.58
N SER A 41 17.53 5.77 27.89
CA SER A 41 17.69 5.14 29.21
C SER A 41 19.11 4.66 29.48
N LEU A 42 19.84 4.22 28.45
CA LEU A 42 21.21 3.71 28.59
C LEU A 42 22.25 4.85 28.69
N PHE A 43 22.12 5.88 27.87
CA PHE A 43 23.12 6.95 27.77
C PHE A 43 22.73 8.22 28.53
N GLY A 44 21.49 8.34 29.01
CA GLY A 44 21.00 9.49 29.77
C GLY A 44 20.76 10.76 28.96
N TYR A 45 21.13 10.80 27.68
CA TYR A 45 20.94 11.96 26.83
C TYR A 45 19.53 12.03 26.23
N PRO A 46 18.75 13.10 26.49
CA PRO A 46 17.37 13.22 25.99
C PRO A 46 17.26 13.27 24.46
N TRP A 47 18.29 13.77 23.76
CA TRP A 47 18.27 13.92 22.31
C TRP A 47 18.32 12.58 21.56
N LEU A 48 18.82 11.51 22.19
CA LEU A 48 18.87 10.17 21.60
C LEU A 48 17.48 9.57 21.35
N PHE A 49 16.48 9.98 22.14
CA PHE A 49 15.09 9.60 21.90
C PHE A 49 14.62 10.05 20.52
N TRP A 50 14.92 11.30 20.15
CA TRP A 50 14.56 11.86 18.86
C TRP A 50 15.25 11.16 17.70
N LEU A 51 16.44 10.59 17.91
CA LEU A 51 17.09 9.76 16.91
C LEU A 51 16.23 8.55 16.56
N GLY A 52 15.78 7.80 17.57
CA GLY A 52 14.91 6.63 17.38
C GLY A 52 13.56 6.99 16.73
N VAL A 53 12.95 8.10 17.17
CA VAL A 53 11.71 8.61 16.57
C VAL A 53 11.91 8.96 15.09
N PHE A 54 12.98 9.70 14.77
CA PHE A 54 13.30 10.10 13.39
C PHE A 54 13.48 8.89 12.48
N TRP A 55 14.28 7.91 12.91
CA TRP A 55 14.51 6.69 12.14
C TRP A 55 13.26 5.82 12.03
N GLY A 56 12.45 5.72 13.09
CA GLY A 56 11.17 5.01 13.05
C GLY A 56 10.19 5.62 12.05
N LEU A 57 10.08 6.95 12.04
CA LEU A 57 9.22 7.67 11.10
C LEU A 57 9.73 7.53 9.66
N ALA A 58 11.04 7.69 9.45
CA ALA A 58 11.66 7.50 8.13
C ALA A 58 11.44 6.07 7.60
N ALA A 59 11.57 5.05 8.44
CA ALA A 59 11.32 3.66 8.08
C ALA A 59 9.85 3.42 7.71
N ALA A 60 8.91 4.00 8.46
CA ALA A 60 7.49 3.91 8.16
C ALA A 60 7.16 4.56 6.81
N PHE A 61 7.66 5.77 6.55
CA PHE A 61 7.49 6.45 5.25
C PHE A 61 8.06 5.63 4.09
N LEU A 62 9.26 5.08 4.25
CA LEU A 62 9.90 4.26 3.21
C LEU A 62 9.09 2.98 2.93
N ASN A 63 8.52 2.35 3.97
CA ASN A 63 7.66 1.18 3.85
C ASN A 63 6.38 1.49 3.05
N VAL A 64 5.68 2.58 3.44
CA VAL A 64 4.46 3.04 2.77
C VAL A 64 4.73 3.39 1.31
N TYR A 65 5.81 4.13 1.03
CA TYR A 65 6.16 4.50 -0.33
C TYR A 65 6.38 3.27 -1.22
N ARG A 66 7.08 2.25 -0.71
CA ARG A 66 7.33 1.01 -1.45
C ARG A 66 6.04 0.25 -1.74
N ALA A 67 5.14 0.16 -0.76
CA ALA A 67 3.86 -0.52 -0.93
C ALA A 67 2.93 0.25 -1.87
N TYR A 68 2.86 1.58 -1.76
CA TYR A 68 2.13 2.45 -2.67
C TYR A 68 2.62 2.30 -4.12
N LYS A 69 3.94 2.31 -4.35
CA LYS A 69 4.50 2.11 -5.68
C LYS A 69 4.10 0.75 -6.27
N LYS A 70 4.05 -0.30 -5.44
CA LYS A 70 3.62 -1.64 -5.86
C LYS A 70 2.13 -1.68 -6.20
N GLN A 71 1.27 -1.09 -5.36
CA GLN A 71 -0.16 -0.95 -5.65
C GLN A 71 -0.39 -0.17 -6.95
N LYS A 72 0.28 0.97 -7.14
CA LYS A 72 0.16 1.79 -8.35
C LYS A 72 0.56 1.01 -9.60
N ALA A 73 1.66 0.26 -9.55
CA ALA A 73 2.10 -0.57 -10.67
C ALA A 73 1.06 -1.65 -11.04
N SER A 74 0.49 -2.34 -10.05
CA SER A 74 -0.58 -3.32 -10.31
C SER A 74 -1.86 -2.70 -10.87
N LEU A 75 -2.17 -1.46 -10.49
CA LEU A 75 -3.32 -0.74 -11.03
C LEU A 75 -3.10 -0.29 -12.48
N ASP A 76 -1.89 0.16 -12.80
CA ASP A 76 -1.51 0.59 -14.17
C ASP A 76 -1.45 -0.60 -15.13
N GLU A 77 -1.04 -1.77 -14.65
CA GLU A 77 -1.10 -3.04 -15.38
C GLU A 77 -2.54 -3.48 -15.63
N LEU A 78 -3.42 -3.39 -14.61
CA LEU A 78 -4.86 -3.62 -14.79
C LEU A 78 -5.50 -2.63 -15.78
N ALA A 79 -5.06 -1.37 -15.78
CA ALA A 79 -5.61 -0.33 -16.66
C ALA A 79 -5.19 -0.53 -18.13
N ASN A 80 -4.05 -1.16 -18.39
CA ASN A 80 -3.54 -1.44 -19.73
C ASN A 80 -3.94 -2.84 -20.27
N ASP A 81 -4.68 -3.64 -19.50
CA ASP A 81 -5.19 -4.93 -19.99
C ASP A 81 -6.27 -4.70 -21.07
N PRO A 82 -6.01 -5.10 -22.34
CA PRO A 82 -6.96 -4.91 -23.43
C PRO A 82 -8.30 -5.63 -23.21
N LYS A 83 -8.38 -6.64 -22.33
CA LYS A 83 -9.61 -7.35 -21.99
C LYS A 83 -10.59 -6.52 -21.13
N TYR A 84 -10.11 -5.45 -20.47
CA TYR A 84 -10.91 -4.57 -19.61
C TYR A 84 -10.81 -3.08 -19.99
N ASN A 85 -10.18 -2.78 -21.13
CA ASN A 85 -10.11 -1.43 -21.65
C ASN A 85 -11.50 -1.00 -22.14
N TYR A 86 -12.26 -0.33 -21.28
CA TYR A 86 -13.58 0.23 -21.58
C TYR A 86 -13.60 1.16 -22.81
N LYS A 87 -12.45 1.66 -23.25
CA LYS A 87 -12.31 2.44 -24.49
C LYS A 87 -12.24 1.59 -25.76
N ALA A 88 -11.83 0.33 -25.68
CA ALA A 88 -11.83 -0.59 -26.82
C ALA A 88 -13.25 -1.08 -27.12
N LEU A 89 -14.02 -1.41 -26.07
CA LEU A 89 -15.42 -1.83 -26.22
C LEU A 89 -16.32 -0.75 -26.83
N LYS A 90 -16.04 0.53 -26.56
CA LYS A 90 -16.80 1.65 -27.16
C LYS A 90 -16.49 1.92 -28.63
N LYS A 91 -15.36 1.42 -29.13
CA LYS A 91 -14.95 1.71 -30.51
C LYS A 91 -15.54 0.70 -31.49
N ASP A 92 -15.73 -0.55 -31.06
CA ASP A 92 -16.35 -1.57 -31.91
C ASP A 92 -17.88 -1.37 -32.06
N ASP A 93 -18.58 -0.80 -31.06
CA ASP A 93 -20.02 -0.48 -31.16
C ASP A 93 -20.32 0.73 -32.08
N ASP A 94 -19.41 1.71 -32.19
CA ASP A 94 -19.59 2.90 -33.05
C ASP A 94 -19.24 2.61 -34.53
N ASP A 95 -18.42 1.59 -34.82
CA ASP A 95 -18.00 1.21 -36.18
C ASP A 95 -18.96 0.18 -36.84
N GLU A 96 -20.02 -0.27 -36.15
CA GLU A 96 -21.10 -1.14 -36.71
C GLU A 96 -22.37 -0.34 -37.14
N GLU A 97 -22.40 0.99 -36.99
CA GLU A 97 -23.54 1.87 -37.34
C GLU A 97 -23.41 2.59 -38.71
N ASP A 98 -22.47 2.23 -39.59
CA ASP A 98 -22.34 2.75 -40.97
C ASP A 98 -22.63 1.71 -42.08
#